data_AF-A0AB37X6D7-F1
#
_entry.id   AF-A0AB37X6D7-F1
#
_cell.length_a   1.000
_cell.length_b   1.000
_cell.length_c   1.000
_cell.angle_alpha   90.00
_cell.angle_beta   90.00
_cell.angle_gamma   90.00
#
_symmetry.space_group_name_H-M   'P 1'
#
loop_
_entity.id
_entity.type
_entity.pdbx_description
1 polymer ?
#
loop_
_entity_poly.entity_id
_entity_poly.type
_entity_poly.pdbx_seq_one_letter_code
_entity_poly.pdbx_strand_id
1 'polypeptide(L)'
;MAEQRKAWGWGLASIDAAGNTLDVWYPKAQLGEAPAEADRPNHGFGALVHEGPDLRGVRRLPVFTESNLDEPIESTADAYLRLHLMSMRLAKPNTLNLDGIFAKLNNVVWTNYGPFAVEDFTQRRLDVMAAGVESGMPGMRADVNVLAIDKFPRMLDYVVPSGVRIGDGDRVRLGAYLSEGTTVMHAGFVNFNAGTLGTCMIEGRVSQGVVVGDGSDVGGGASIMGTLSGGGKLRNSIGEHSLLGANAGIGISLGDNCVVEAGLYVTAGTKIEVFDREKAAAGVDLDVVKGADLSGKNNILFIRNSLTGAIQARPRKSGIELNDALHKN
;
A
#
# COMPACT_ATOMS: atom_id res chain seq x y z
N MET A 1 12.87 -14.25 18.22
CA MET A 1 12.28 -13.34 19.22
C MET A 1 10.77 -13.42 19.06
N ALA A 2 10.00 -13.50 20.14
CA ALA A 2 8.55 -13.41 20.02
C ALA A 2 8.19 -12.09 19.33
N GLU A 3 7.34 -12.14 18.30
CA GLU A 3 6.87 -10.95 17.63
C GLU A 3 6.11 -10.10 18.66
N GLN A 4 6.58 -8.88 18.93
CA GLN A 4 5.92 -8.01 19.89
C GLN A 4 4.54 -7.63 19.34
N ARG A 5 3.46 -8.07 20.01
CA ARG A 5 2.06 -7.89 19.57
C ARG A 5 1.40 -6.63 20.13
N LYS A 6 2.18 -5.73 20.71
CA LYS A 6 1.74 -4.40 21.14
C LYS A 6 2.66 -3.34 20.55
N ALA A 7 2.14 -2.13 20.45
CA ALA A 7 2.91 -0.96 20.06
C ALA A 7 2.40 0.27 20.78
N TRP A 8 3.24 1.31 20.83
CA TRP A 8 2.86 2.58 21.40
C TRP A 8 3.63 3.75 20.78
N GLY A 9 3.11 4.96 20.98
CA GLY A 9 3.80 6.19 20.56
C GLY A 9 3.07 7.46 20.96
N TRP A 10 3.83 8.55 21.06
CA TRP A 10 3.28 9.90 21.10
C TRP A 10 2.99 10.38 19.68
N GLY A 11 1.74 10.72 19.43
CA GLY A 11 1.27 11.31 18.19
C GLY A 11 0.81 12.75 18.39
N LEU A 12 0.84 13.55 17.31
CA LEU A 12 0.24 14.87 17.26
C LEU A 12 -1.02 14.79 16.40
N ALA A 13 -2.18 14.88 17.04
CA ALA A 13 -3.48 14.75 16.41
C ALA A 13 -4.00 16.10 15.90
N SER A 14 -4.54 16.12 14.68
CA SER A 14 -5.38 17.23 14.20
C SER A 14 -6.84 16.92 14.50
N ILE A 15 -7.50 17.77 15.27
CA ILE A 15 -8.88 17.55 15.74
C ILE A 15 -9.76 18.71 15.27
N ASP A 16 -10.85 18.41 14.58
CA ASP A 16 -11.79 19.42 14.11
C ASP A 16 -12.66 20.02 15.24
N ALA A 17 -13.51 20.97 14.89
CA ALA A 17 -14.43 21.62 15.82
C ALA A 17 -15.49 20.68 16.42
N ALA A 18 -15.82 19.57 15.72
CA ALA A 18 -16.75 18.56 16.19
C ALA A 18 -16.10 17.50 17.09
N GLY A 19 -14.77 17.54 17.23
CA GLY A 19 -13.99 16.58 18.02
C GLY A 19 -13.52 15.36 17.23
N ASN A 20 -13.72 15.33 15.91
CA ASN A 20 -13.20 14.24 15.08
C ASN A 20 -11.70 14.38 14.91
N THR A 21 -10.98 13.28 15.07
CA THR A 21 -9.56 13.22 14.72
C THR A 21 -9.43 13.08 13.21
N LEU A 22 -8.89 14.11 12.54
CA LEU A 22 -8.65 14.10 11.10
C LEU A 22 -7.41 13.28 10.77
N ASP A 23 -6.33 13.47 11.54
CA ASP A 23 -5.10 12.70 11.40
C ASP A 23 -4.34 12.60 12.73
N VAL A 24 -3.36 11.70 12.78
CA VAL A 24 -2.36 11.67 13.85
C VAL A 24 -0.99 11.39 13.23
N TRP A 25 -0.01 12.26 13.51
CA TRP A 25 1.37 12.05 13.10
C TRP A 25 2.21 11.50 14.26
N TYR A 26 2.83 10.34 14.08
CA TYR A 26 3.76 9.73 15.04
C TYR A 26 5.19 9.87 14.53
N PRO A 27 6.02 10.78 15.07
CA PRO A 27 7.42 10.91 14.64
C PRO A 27 8.26 9.67 15.02
N LYS A 28 7.86 8.99 16.09
CA LYS A 28 8.45 7.75 16.60
C LYS A 28 7.35 6.82 17.08
N ALA A 29 7.46 5.54 16.76
CA ALA A 29 6.63 4.47 17.31
C ALA A 29 7.54 3.36 17.85
N GLN A 30 7.08 2.64 18.87
CA GLN A 30 7.80 1.53 19.46
C GLN A 30 6.93 0.29 19.47
N LEU A 31 7.54 -0.86 19.21
CA LEU A 31 6.94 -2.15 19.48
C LEU A 31 7.18 -2.53 20.95
N GLY A 32 6.26 -3.30 21.52
CA GLY A 32 6.30 -3.77 22.90
C GLY A 32 5.25 -3.12 23.81
N GLU A 33 5.34 -3.46 25.10
CA GLU A 33 4.50 -2.87 26.14
C GLU A 33 4.79 -1.39 26.30
N ALA A 34 3.74 -0.61 26.52
CA ALA A 34 3.88 0.81 26.84
C ALA A 34 4.44 0.99 28.27
N PRO A 35 5.30 2.00 28.51
CA PRO A 35 5.68 2.36 29.86
C PRO A 35 4.44 2.83 30.64
N ALA A 36 4.47 2.63 31.96
CA ALA A 36 3.48 3.19 32.86
C ALA A 36 3.40 4.71 32.69
N GLU A 37 2.25 5.31 32.98
CA GLU A 37 2.00 6.73 32.72
C GLU A 37 3.06 7.66 33.34
N ALA A 38 3.50 7.35 34.56
CA ALA A 38 4.55 8.10 35.27
C ALA A 38 5.94 8.03 34.60
N ASP A 39 6.19 7.01 33.78
CA ASP A 39 7.47 6.73 33.12
C ASP A 39 7.43 7.06 31.62
N ARG A 40 6.29 7.56 31.11
CA ARG A 40 6.17 7.93 29.69
C ARG A 40 7.13 9.10 29.38
N PRO A 41 7.90 9.02 28.27
CA PRO A 41 8.73 10.14 27.85
C PRO A 41 7.86 11.34 27.50
N ASN A 42 8.43 12.56 27.57
CA ASN A 42 7.74 13.76 27.10
C ASN A 42 7.47 13.65 25.58
N HIS A 43 6.28 14.08 25.15
CA HIS A 43 5.87 14.07 23.75
C HIS A 43 6.76 14.93 22.84
N GLY A 44 7.39 16.00 23.36
CA GLY A 44 8.40 16.78 22.64
C GLY A 44 7.88 17.66 21.48
N PHE A 45 6.57 17.89 21.40
CA PHE A 45 5.95 18.66 20.30
C PHE A 45 6.09 20.19 20.43
N GLY A 46 6.38 20.71 21.62
CA GLY A 46 6.63 22.13 21.86
C GLY A 46 5.56 23.05 21.25
N ALA A 47 5.99 24.02 20.45
CA ALA A 47 5.12 25.02 19.83
C ALA A 47 4.18 24.47 18.73
N LEU A 48 4.30 23.20 18.35
CA LEU A 48 3.37 22.56 17.40
C LEU A 48 2.02 22.22 18.05
N VAL A 49 1.94 22.30 19.38
CA VAL A 49 0.70 22.09 20.14
C VAL A 49 -0.13 23.36 20.14
N HIS A 50 -1.40 23.23 19.76
CA HIS A 50 -2.37 24.31 19.75
C HIS A 50 -3.68 23.81 20.35
N GLU A 51 -3.99 24.24 21.58
CA GLU A 51 -5.22 23.87 22.27
C GLU A 51 -6.46 24.57 21.69
N GLY A 52 -6.29 25.78 21.14
CA GLY A 52 -7.32 26.50 20.42
C GLY A 52 -7.37 26.11 18.93
N PRO A 53 -8.52 26.26 18.27
CA PRO A 53 -8.63 26.03 16.83
C PRO A 53 -7.81 27.08 16.07
N ASP A 54 -7.07 26.64 15.06
CA ASP A 54 -6.46 27.54 14.09
C ASP A 54 -7.47 28.02 13.03
N LEU A 55 -6.99 28.70 11.99
CA LEU A 55 -7.82 29.21 10.89
C LEU A 55 -8.58 28.11 10.12
N ARG A 56 -8.15 26.85 10.24
CA ARG A 56 -8.82 25.69 9.65
C ARG A 56 -9.93 25.16 10.54
N GLY A 57 -10.10 25.72 11.74
CA GLY A 57 -10.96 25.18 12.78
C GLY A 57 -10.33 24.00 13.51
N VAL A 58 -9.02 23.76 13.36
CA VAL A 58 -8.34 22.54 13.81
C VAL A 58 -7.47 22.82 15.03
N ARG A 59 -7.60 21.96 16.05
CA ARG A 59 -6.70 21.90 17.20
C ARG A 59 -5.59 20.88 16.96
N ARG A 60 -4.42 21.10 17.54
CA ARG A 60 -3.25 20.22 17.42
C ARG A 60 -2.84 19.74 18.80
N LEU A 61 -3.19 18.51 19.16
CA LEU A 61 -3.03 17.99 20.53
C LEU A 61 -2.12 16.75 20.57
N PRO A 62 -1.23 16.63 21.58
CA PRO A 62 -0.52 15.38 21.85
C PRO A 62 -1.51 14.28 22.23
N VAL A 63 -1.32 13.08 21.68
CA VAL A 63 -2.03 11.85 22.06
C VAL A 63 -1.02 10.74 22.31
N PHE A 64 -1.14 10.06 23.45
CA PHE A 64 -0.38 8.84 23.70
C PHE A 64 -1.26 7.65 23.30
N THR A 65 -0.80 6.87 22.34
CA THR A 65 -1.56 5.74 21.80
C THR A 65 -0.87 4.45 22.19
N GLU A 66 -1.64 3.52 22.72
CA GLU A 66 -1.27 2.11 22.91
C GLU A 66 -2.13 1.29 21.97
N SER A 67 -1.56 0.27 21.34
CA SER A 67 -2.23 -0.56 20.35
C SER A 67 -1.95 -2.02 20.60
N ASN A 68 -3.01 -2.83 20.66
CA ASN A 68 -2.92 -4.28 20.60
C ASN A 68 -3.07 -4.73 19.14
N LEU A 69 -1.99 -5.23 18.56
CA LEU A 69 -1.84 -5.41 17.12
C LEU A 69 -2.65 -6.58 16.55
N ASP A 70 -3.16 -7.45 17.41
CA ASP A 70 -4.05 -8.57 17.05
C ASP A 70 -5.54 -8.22 17.13
N GLU A 71 -5.89 -7.17 17.87
CA GLU A 71 -7.29 -6.76 18.06
C GLU A 71 -7.75 -5.82 16.94
N PRO A 72 -9.07 -5.72 16.67
CA PRO A 72 -9.60 -4.73 15.72
C PRO A 72 -9.18 -3.29 16.06
N ILE A 73 -9.26 -2.40 15.07
CA ILE A 73 -8.92 -0.99 15.27
C ILE A 73 -9.85 -0.35 16.29
N GLU A 74 -9.29 0.19 17.37
CA GLU A 74 -10.07 0.76 18.48
C GLU A 74 -10.46 2.22 18.21
N SER A 75 -9.53 3.02 17.66
CA SER A 75 -9.67 4.46 17.46
C SER A 75 -8.98 4.95 16.20
N THR A 76 -9.22 6.21 15.80
CA THR A 76 -8.47 6.85 14.71
C THR A 76 -6.98 6.92 15.03
N ALA A 77 -6.62 7.21 16.29
CA ALA A 77 -5.22 7.26 16.71
C ALA A 77 -4.53 5.89 16.57
N ASP A 78 -5.19 4.80 16.96
CA ASP A 78 -4.72 3.42 16.74
C ASP A 78 -4.55 3.11 15.24
N ALA A 79 -5.53 3.47 14.41
CA ALA A 79 -5.45 3.29 12.96
C ALA A 79 -4.19 3.95 12.38
N TYR A 80 -3.95 5.22 12.70
CA TYR A 80 -2.76 5.93 12.23
C TYR A 80 -1.48 5.31 12.78
N LEU A 81 -1.45 4.84 14.04
CA LEU A 81 -0.27 4.18 14.61
C LEU A 81 0.09 2.92 13.81
N ARG A 82 -0.88 2.05 13.51
CA ARG A 82 -0.62 0.82 12.72
C ARG A 82 -0.15 1.13 11.30
N LEU A 83 -0.68 2.18 10.67
CA LEU A 83 -0.20 2.62 9.36
C LEU A 83 1.25 3.15 9.44
N HIS A 84 1.60 3.89 10.49
CA HIS A 84 2.98 4.34 10.72
C HIS A 84 3.93 3.16 10.94
N LEU A 85 3.54 2.15 11.74
CA LEU A 85 4.37 0.95 11.96
C LEU A 85 4.75 0.28 10.63
N MET A 86 3.83 0.20 9.68
CA MET A 86 4.12 -0.35 8.35
C MET A 86 5.06 0.55 7.55
N SER A 87 4.78 1.85 7.45
CA SER A 87 5.62 2.77 6.66
C SER A 87 7.00 3.03 7.27
N MET A 88 7.15 2.89 8.59
CA MET A 88 8.44 2.89 9.29
C MET A 88 9.20 1.56 9.17
N ARG A 89 8.60 0.56 8.54
CA ARG A 89 9.10 -0.82 8.42
C ARG A 89 9.27 -1.55 9.75
N LEU A 90 8.50 -1.18 10.77
CA LEU A 90 8.43 -1.88 12.06
C LEU A 90 7.50 -3.10 11.99
N ALA A 91 6.53 -3.09 11.08
CA ALA A 91 5.64 -4.23 10.83
C ALA A 91 5.50 -4.48 9.33
N LYS A 92 5.57 -5.76 8.91
CA LYS A 92 5.38 -6.13 7.50
C LYS A 92 3.89 -6.11 7.13
N PRO A 93 3.53 -5.96 5.85
CA PRO A 93 2.16 -6.17 5.39
C PRO A 93 1.61 -7.51 5.88
N ASN A 94 0.31 -7.52 6.20
CA ASN A 94 -0.46 -8.68 6.65
C ASN A 94 -0.08 -9.24 8.04
N THR A 95 0.73 -8.51 8.83
CA THR A 95 1.09 -8.92 10.21
C THR A 95 0.30 -8.20 11.31
N LEU A 96 -0.46 -7.16 10.95
CA LEU A 96 -1.31 -6.38 11.85
C LEU A 96 -2.78 -6.63 11.53
N ASN A 97 -3.63 -6.71 12.55
CA ASN A 97 -5.07 -6.64 12.36
C ASN A 97 -5.46 -5.22 11.94
N LEU A 98 -6.26 -5.08 10.89
CA LEU A 98 -6.77 -3.79 10.39
C LEU A 98 -8.30 -3.77 10.27
N ASP A 99 -8.97 -4.69 10.95
CA ASP A 99 -10.42 -4.80 10.96
C ASP A 99 -11.03 -3.51 11.52
N GLY A 100 -12.03 -2.98 10.80
CA GLY A 100 -12.70 -1.73 11.17
C GLY A 100 -11.97 -0.44 10.75
N ILE A 101 -10.78 -0.51 10.12
CA ILE A 101 -9.98 0.68 9.77
C ILE A 101 -10.77 1.76 9.01
N PHE A 102 -11.57 1.37 8.01
CA PHE A 102 -12.34 2.31 7.19
C PHE A 102 -13.43 3.05 7.98
N ALA A 103 -13.98 2.42 9.02
CA ALA A 103 -14.99 3.02 9.89
C ALA A 103 -14.37 4.00 10.89
N LYS A 104 -13.09 3.81 11.23
CA LYS A 104 -12.36 4.60 12.24
C LYS A 104 -11.62 5.79 11.64
N LEU A 105 -11.31 5.77 10.34
CA LEU A 105 -10.71 6.89 9.63
C LEU A 105 -11.79 7.84 9.10
N ASN A 106 -11.60 9.15 9.30
CA ASN A 106 -12.47 10.18 8.73
C ASN A 106 -12.12 10.46 7.27
N ASN A 107 -13.09 10.87 6.46
CA ASN A 107 -12.77 11.43 5.15
C ASN A 107 -12.25 12.85 5.36
N VAL A 108 -11.12 13.20 4.77
CA VAL A 108 -10.41 14.46 5.07
C VAL A 108 -10.10 15.19 3.77
N VAL A 109 -10.16 16.53 3.80
CA VAL A 109 -9.64 17.37 2.72
C VAL A 109 -8.17 17.65 3.01
N TRP A 110 -7.27 16.97 2.30
CA TRP A 110 -5.82 17.11 2.43
C TRP A 110 -5.34 18.30 1.61
N THR A 111 -4.67 19.26 2.24
CA THR A 111 -4.24 20.49 1.58
C THR A 111 -2.78 20.83 1.87
N ASN A 112 -2.24 21.81 1.16
CA ASN A 112 -0.95 22.43 1.50
C ASN A 112 -0.92 23.15 2.86
N TYR A 113 -2.08 23.37 3.50
CA TYR A 113 -2.20 23.87 4.86
C TYR A 113 -2.51 22.75 5.87
N GLY A 114 -2.38 21.47 5.49
CA GLY A 114 -2.71 20.32 6.32
C GLY A 114 -4.19 19.88 6.21
N PRO A 115 -4.68 19.03 7.12
CA PRO A 115 -6.02 18.47 7.04
C PRO A 115 -7.12 19.50 7.39
N PHE A 116 -8.22 19.45 6.64
CA PHE A 116 -9.47 20.13 6.95
C PHE A 116 -10.60 19.10 7.09
N ALA A 117 -11.58 19.39 7.94
CA ALA A 117 -12.85 18.69 7.93
C ALA A 117 -13.58 18.95 6.59
N VAL A 118 -14.43 18.01 6.17
CA VAL A 118 -15.16 18.12 4.90
C VAL A 118 -16.29 19.14 5.02
N GLU A 119 -16.96 19.14 6.17
CA GLU A 119 -18.22 19.84 6.43
C GLU A 119 -18.10 21.37 6.34
N ASP A 120 -17.02 21.96 6.84
CA ASP A 120 -16.82 23.41 6.88
C ASP A 120 -15.66 23.91 6.00
N PHE A 121 -15.11 23.05 5.13
CA PHE A 121 -13.94 23.33 4.30
C PHE A 121 -14.04 24.67 3.55
N THR A 122 -15.15 24.95 2.87
CA THR A 122 -15.30 26.18 2.08
C THR A 122 -15.19 27.44 2.94
N GLN A 123 -15.78 27.42 4.14
CA GLN A 123 -15.74 28.56 5.05
C GLN A 123 -14.34 28.75 5.63
N ARG A 124 -13.71 27.65 6.09
CA ARG A 124 -12.34 27.67 6.63
C ARG A 124 -11.29 28.01 5.59
N ARG A 125 -11.51 27.63 4.33
CA ARG A 125 -10.68 28.05 3.20
C ARG A 125 -10.69 29.56 3.04
N LEU A 126 -11.85 30.21 3.20
CA LEU A 126 -11.94 31.68 3.17
C LEU A 126 -11.16 32.31 4.33
N ASP A 127 -11.29 31.77 5.54
CA ASP A 127 -10.56 32.27 6.73
C ASP A 127 -9.04 32.23 6.50
N VAL A 128 -8.52 31.11 5.98
CA VAL A 128 -7.10 30.95 5.65
C VAL A 128 -6.66 31.91 4.54
N MET A 129 -7.47 32.04 3.48
CA MET A 129 -7.17 32.96 2.37
C MET A 129 -7.18 34.42 2.82
N ALA A 130 -8.13 34.82 3.67
CA ALA A 130 -8.27 36.17 4.20
C ALA A 130 -7.06 36.56 5.07
N ALA A 131 -6.63 35.69 5.97
CA ALA A 131 -5.44 35.93 6.79
C ALA A 131 -4.16 36.10 5.93
N GLY A 132 -4.03 35.34 4.84
CA GLY A 132 -2.94 35.53 3.87
C GLY A 132 -3.03 36.83 3.07
N VAL A 133 -4.21 37.46 2.98
CA VAL A 133 -4.36 38.81 2.41
C VAL A 133 -3.83 39.87 3.37
N GLU A 134 -4.15 39.75 4.65
CA GLU A 134 -3.82 40.71 5.71
C GLU A 134 -2.32 40.73 6.05
N SER A 135 -1.60 39.61 5.84
CA SER A 135 -0.15 39.52 6.12
C SER A 135 0.77 40.29 5.15
N GLY A 136 0.21 41.05 4.20
CA GLY A 136 0.92 42.19 3.58
C GLY A 136 1.98 41.88 2.52
N MET A 137 2.01 40.67 1.92
CA MET A 137 2.94 40.35 0.82
C MET A 137 2.22 40.35 -0.54
N PRO A 138 2.26 41.45 -1.32
CA PRO A 138 1.72 41.47 -2.68
C PRO A 138 2.51 40.50 -3.59
N GLY A 139 1.80 39.59 -4.26
CA GLY A 139 2.35 38.80 -5.39
C GLY A 139 2.95 37.43 -5.07
N MET A 140 3.12 37.05 -3.80
CA MET A 140 3.50 35.70 -3.38
C MET A 140 2.46 35.15 -2.39
N ARG A 141 1.36 34.59 -2.90
CA ARG A 141 0.34 33.91 -2.10
C ARG A 141 0.22 32.47 -2.57
N ALA A 142 0.31 31.51 -1.66
CA ALA A 142 -0.07 30.14 -1.95
C ALA A 142 -1.58 30.03 -1.74
N ASP A 143 -2.33 29.82 -2.82
CA ASP A 143 -3.74 29.42 -2.71
C ASP A 143 -3.86 28.15 -1.86
N VAL A 144 -5.01 27.98 -1.21
CA VAL A 144 -5.36 26.69 -0.60
C VAL A 144 -5.58 25.69 -1.73
N ASN A 145 -4.62 24.78 -1.89
CA ASN A 145 -4.60 23.71 -2.87
C ASN A 145 -5.07 22.41 -2.21
N VAL A 146 -6.11 21.78 -2.78
CA VAL A 146 -6.59 20.47 -2.34
C VAL A 146 -5.78 19.40 -3.07
N LEU A 147 -5.02 18.64 -2.30
CA LEU A 147 -4.15 17.57 -2.78
C LEU A 147 -4.93 16.26 -2.94
N ALA A 148 -5.82 15.97 -1.98
CA ALA A 148 -6.67 14.78 -1.99
C ALA A 148 -7.92 14.97 -1.13
N ILE A 149 -8.95 14.19 -1.41
CA ILE A 149 -10.09 13.98 -0.51
C ILE A 149 -10.20 12.47 -0.29
N ASP A 150 -9.71 11.99 0.85
CA ASP A 150 -9.62 10.56 1.13
C ASP A 150 -9.46 10.33 2.65
N LYS A 151 -9.69 9.08 3.08
CA LYS A 151 -9.41 8.58 4.44
C LYS A 151 -7.93 8.29 4.67
N PHE A 152 -7.16 8.04 3.61
CA PHE A 152 -5.74 7.72 3.69
C PHE A 152 -4.91 8.85 3.09
N PRO A 153 -3.98 9.45 3.86
CA PRO A 153 -3.08 10.45 3.32
C PRO A 153 -1.92 9.81 2.54
N ARG A 154 -1.10 10.67 1.94
CA ARG A 154 0.17 10.30 1.31
C ARG A 154 1.17 9.90 2.40
N MET A 155 1.96 8.86 2.15
CA MET A 155 2.95 8.36 3.10
C MET A 155 4.02 9.41 3.41
N LEU A 156 4.50 10.13 2.39
CA LEU A 156 5.62 11.06 2.50
C LEU A 156 5.34 12.28 3.37
N ASP A 157 4.07 12.59 3.64
CA ASP A 157 3.68 13.64 4.58
C ASP A 157 3.91 13.23 6.05
N TYR A 158 4.17 11.94 6.32
CA TYR A 158 4.32 11.37 7.66
C TYR A 158 5.66 10.65 7.87
N VAL A 159 6.05 9.82 6.89
CA VAL A 159 7.23 8.94 6.98
C VAL A 159 7.97 8.91 5.64
N VAL A 160 9.27 9.19 5.69
CA VAL A 160 10.20 9.04 4.56
C VAL A 160 11.17 7.90 4.89
N PRO A 161 10.93 6.67 4.40
CA PRO A 161 11.81 5.54 4.70
C PRO A 161 13.16 5.69 4.00
N SER A 162 14.24 5.26 4.67
CA SER A 162 15.60 5.33 4.11
C SER A 162 15.79 4.37 2.93
N GLY A 163 16.61 4.81 1.96
CA GLY A 163 17.03 3.98 0.82
C GLY A 163 15.92 3.65 -0.17
N VAL A 164 14.87 4.48 -0.23
CA VAL A 164 13.75 4.35 -1.17
C VAL A 164 13.68 5.58 -2.07
N ARG A 165 13.25 5.41 -3.33
CA ARG A 165 12.91 6.51 -4.23
C ARG A 165 11.43 6.46 -4.60
N ILE A 166 10.77 7.60 -4.61
CA ILE A 166 9.36 7.73 -5.02
C ILE A 166 9.29 8.91 -6.00
N GLY A 167 8.95 8.63 -7.26
CA GLY A 167 8.87 9.64 -8.32
C GLY A 167 7.67 10.57 -8.17
N ASP A 168 6.54 10.02 -7.72
CA ASP A 168 5.32 10.77 -7.42
C ASP A 168 4.80 10.38 -6.03
N GLY A 169 4.88 11.32 -5.08
CA GLY A 169 4.47 11.12 -3.69
C GLY A 169 2.97 10.89 -3.51
N ASP A 170 2.14 11.30 -4.48
CA ASP A 170 0.69 11.17 -4.42
C ASP A 170 0.22 9.71 -4.56
N ARG A 171 1.10 8.82 -5.04
CA ARG A 171 0.77 7.43 -5.37
C ARG A 171 1.18 6.39 -4.33
N VAL A 172 1.65 6.84 -3.16
CA VAL A 172 2.01 5.96 -2.06
C VAL A 172 1.24 6.38 -0.82
N ARG A 173 0.28 5.54 -0.41
CA ARG A 173 -0.55 5.80 0.78
C ARG A 173 0.24 5.51 2.06
N LEU A 174 -0.05 6.27 3.12
CA LEU A 174 0.39 5.92 4.47
C LEU A 174 -0.07 4.49 4.81
N GLY A 175 0.84 3.69 5.35
CA GLY A 175 0.66 2.24 5.53
C GLY A 175 1.24 1.37 4.42
N ALA A 176 1.77 1.95 3.34
CA ALA A 176 2.63 1.22 2.41
C ALA A 176 3.95 0.85 3.09
N TYR A 177 4.46 -0.35 2.80
CA TYR A 177 5.75 -0.85 3.29
C TYR A 177 6.72 -0.94 2.11
N LEU A 178 7.76 -0.11 2.09
CA LEU A 178 8.74 -0.08 1.00
C LEU A 178 10.12 -0.45 1.55
N SER A 179 10.62 -1.64 1.19
CA SER A 179 11.95 -2.08 1.60
C SER A 179 13.06 -1.23 0.98
N GLU A 180 14.22 -1.20 1.63
CA GLU A 180 15.41 -0.53 1.10
C GLU A 180 15.75 -1.05 -0.30
N GLY A 181 16.15 -0.15 -1.20
CA GLY A 181 16.39 -0.44 -2.62
C GLY A 181 15.14 -0.28 -3.50
N THR A 182 13.94 -0.17 -2.92
CA THR A 182 12.72 0.03 -3.71
C THR A 182 12.70 1.38 -4.43
N THR A 183 12.31 1.36 -5.70
CA THR A 183 11.96 2.55 -6.47
C THR A 183 10.51 2.46 -6.92
N VAL A 184 9.69 3.42 -6.51
CA VAL A 184 8.34 3.62 -7.06
C VAL A 184 8.41 4.73 -8.10
N MET A 185 8.24 4.40 -9.38
CA MET A 185 8.22 5.38 -10.46
C MET A 185 6.87 6.09 -10.53
N HIS A 186 6.75 7.14 -11.35
CA HIS A 186 5.55 7.97 -11.47
C HIS A 186 4.26 7.19 -11.79
N ALA A 187 4.35 6.08 -12.54
CA ALA A 187 3.21 5.21 -12.84
C ALA A 187 2.90 4.19 -11.73
N GLY A 188 3.86 3.99 -10.82
CA GLY A 188 3.76 3.08 -9.69
C GLY A 188 2.76 3.57 -8.66
N PHE A 189 2.03 2.65 -8.05
CA PHE A 189 1.11 2.92 -6.95
C PHE A 189 1.25 1.82 -5.90
N VAL A 190 1.31 2.21 -4.63
CA VAL A 190 1.35 1.27 -3.51
C VAL A 190 0.31 1.67 -2.46
N ASN A 191 -0.60 0.74 -2.18
CA ASN A 191 -1.66 0.94 -1.20
C ASN A 191 -1.17 0.69 0.23
N PHE A 192 -2.03 0.94 1.23
CA PHE A 192 -1.75 0.55 2.60
C PHE A 192 -1.74 -0.99 2.76
N ASN A 193 -1.02 -1.49 3.76
CA ASN A 193 -0.88 -2.93 4.02
C ASN A 193 -0.41 -3.69 2.77
N ALA A 194 0.49 -3.08 2.01
CA ALA A 194 1.02 -3.61 0.77
C ALA A 194 2.44 -3.06 0.53
N GLY A 195 3.16 -3.67 -0.41
CA GLY A 195 4.44 -3.15 -0.88
C GLY A 195 5.50 -4.22 -1.08
N THR A 196 6.74 -3.90 -0.76
CA THR A 196 7.94 -4.65 -1.22
C THR A 196 8.73 -5.22 -0.06
N LEU A 197 9.20 -6.47 -0.18
CA LEU A 197 10.04 -7.13 0.83
C LEU A 197 11.53 -7.15 0.49
N GLY A 198 11.95 -6.38 -0.53
CA GLY A 198 13.35 -6.22 -0.90
C GLY A 198 13.56 -5.09 -1.92
N THR A 199 14.60 -5.21 -2.73
CA THR A 199 14.90 -4.29 -3.82
C THR A 199 13.96 -4.57 -4.99
N CYS A 200 13.15 -3.59 -5.37
CA CYS A 200 12.12 -3.75 -6.40
C CYS A 200 11.96 -2.48 -7.25
N MET A 201 11.61 -2.64 -8.54
CA MET A 201 11.10 -1.56 -9.37
C MET A 201 9.58 -1.62 -9.44
N ILE A 202 8.90 -0.55 -9.02
CA ILE A 202 7.43 -0.45 -9.02
C ILE A 202 6.98 0.66 -9.96
N GLU A 203 6.47 0.28 -11.13
CA GLU A 203 5.92 1.16 -12.16
C GLU A 203 4.44 0.84 -12.46
N GLY A 204 3.89 -0.18 -11.79
CA GLY A 204 2.48 -0.55 -11.83
C GLY A 204 1.79 -0.46 -10.46
N ARG A 205 0.59 -1.03 -10.37
CA ARG A 205 -0.29 -0.88 -9.19
C ARG A 205 -0.21 -2.09 -8.26
N VAL A 206 0.27 -1.87 -7.04
CA VAL A 206 0.31 -2.82 -5.93
C VAL A 206 -0.90 -2.58 -5.03
N SER A 207 -1.92 -3.44 -5.19
CA SER A 207 -3.19 -3.33 -4.45
C SER A 207 -3.01 -3.62 -2.95
N GLN A 208 -4.02 -3.24 -2.15
CA GLN A 208 -4.05 -3.52 -0.71
C GLN A 208 -3.87 -5.02 -0.44
N GLY A 209 -3.02 -5.37 0.54
CA GLY A 209 -2.70 -6.75 0.92
C GLY A 209 -1.64 -7.42 0.06
N VAL A 210 -1.29 -6.86 -1.10
CA VAL A 210 -0.31 -7.43 -2.03
C VAL A 210 1.11 -7.21 -1.54
N VAL A 211 1.92 -8.25 -1.66
CA VAL A 211 3.35 -8.22 -1.34
C VAL A 211 4.17 -8.62 -2.56
N VAL A 212 5.25 -7.89 -2.82
CA VAL A 212 6.21 -8.14 -3.89
C VAL A 212 7.56 -8.53 -3.27
N GLY A 213 8.06 -9.72 -3.65
CA GLY A 213 9.32 -10.28 -3.16
C GLY A 213 10.55 -9.59 -3.71
N ASP A 214 11.71 -9.93 -3.15
CA ASP A 214 13.00 -9.31 -3.50
C ASP A 214 13.38 -9.53 -4.97
N GLY A 215 14.01 -8.52 -5.58
CA GLY A 215 14.47 -8.55 -6.96
C GLY A 215 13.35 -8.63 -8.01
N SER A 216 12.10 -8.39 -7.63
CA SER A 216 10.95 -8.41 -8.54
C SER A 216 10.57 -7.03 -9.06
N ASP A 217 10.14 -6.98 -10.31
CA ASP A 217 9.78 -5.77 -11.02
C ASP A 217 8.32 -5.78 -11.49
N VAL A 218 7.63 -4.68 -11.23
CA VAL A 218 6.23 -4.43 -11.61
C VAL A 218 6.23 -3.35 -12.68
N GLY A 219 6.21 -3.76 -13.95
CA GLY A 219 6.36 -2.87 -15.10
C GLY A 219 5.27 -1.81 -15.27
N GLY A 220 5.57 -0.80 -16.08
CA GLY A 220 4.75 0.39 -16.27
C GLY A 220 3.28 0.11 -16.53
N GLY A 221 2.38 0.62 -15.69
CA GLY A 221 0.93 0.48 -15.85
C GLY A 221 0.36 -0.91 -15.51
N ALA A 222 1.21 -1.86 -15.07
CA ALA A 222 0.78 -3.20 -14.72
C ALA A 222 -0.23 -3.21 -13.55
N SER A 223 -0.99 -4.30 -13.44
CA SER A 223 -2.06 -4.47 -12.45
C SER A 223 -1.88 -5.72 -11.61
N ILE A 224 -1.79 -5.58 -10.29
CA ILE A 224 -1.89 -6.72 -9.38
C ILE A 224 -3.26 -6.67 -8.72
N MET A 225 -4.13 -7.62 -9.05
CA MET A 225 -5.48 -7.67 -8.50
C MET A 225 -5.41 -7.97 -7.00
N GLY A 226 -5.97 -7.08 -6.18
CA GLY A 226 -6.17 -7.30 -4.74
C GLY A 226 -7.61 -7.70 -4.43
N THR A 227 -7.90 -7.89 -3.16
CA THR A 227 -9.23 -8.31 -2.68
C THR A 227 -10.35 -7.36 -3.12
N LEU A 228 -10.06 -6.06 -3.26
CA LEU A 228 -11.03 -5.02 -3.63
C LEU A 228 -11.29 -4.90 -5.15
N SER A 229 -10.51 -5.57 -6.00
CA SER A 229 -10.63 -5.45 -7.48
C SER A 229 -11.33 -6.63 -8.15
N GLY A 230 -12.21 -7.33 -7.41
CA GLY A 230 -13.06 -8.41 -7.94
C GLY A 230 -12.47 -9.82 -7.84
N GLY A 231 -11.31 -9.98 -7.20
CA GLY A 231 -10.59 -11.26 -7.05
C GLY A 231 -11.09 -12.22 -5.97
N GLY A 232 -12.23 -11.93 -5.34
CA GLY A 232 -12.70 -12.67 -4.19
C GLY A 232 -11.82 -12.46 -2.95
N LYS A 233 -11.68 -13.49 -2.10
CA LYS A 233 -10.95 -13.42 -0.81
C LYS A 233 -9.44 -13.63 -0.93
N LEU A 234 -8.93 -13.97 -2.11
CA LEU A 234 -7.53 -14.31 -2.30
C LEU A 234 -6.66 -13.04 -2.33
N ARG A 235 -5.58 -13.06 -1.54
CA ARG A 235 -4.56 -12.00 -1.53
C ARG A 235 -3.43 -12.45 -2.44
N ASN A 236 -3.26 -11.78 -3.58
CA ASN A 236 -2.20 -12.13 -4.51
C ASN A 236 -0.86 -11.60 -4.04
N SER A 237 0.20 -12.35 -4.30
CA SER A 237 1.60 -11.94 -4.09
C SER A 237 2.43 -12.17 -5.35
N ILE A 238 3.59 -11.52 -5.41
CA ILE A 238 4.65 -11.81 -6.36
C ILE A 238 5.85 -12.30 -5.55
N GLY A 239 6.39 -13.48 -5.89
CA GLY A 239 7.61 -14.02 -5.29
C GLY A 239 8.87 -13.25 -5.66
N GLU A 240 10.03 -13.86 -5.50
CA GLU A 240 11.33 -13.27 -5.77
C GLU A 240 11.74 -13.37 -7.25
N HIS A 241 12.49 -12.40 -7.74
CA HIS A 241 13.05 -12.40 -9.11
C HIS A 241 12.01 -12.58 -10.23
N SER A 242 10.80 -12.10 -10.00
CA SER A 242 9.66 -12.17 -10.92
C SER A 242 9.45 -10.84 -11.66
N LEU A 243 8.94 -10.91 -12.89
CA LEU A 243 8.69 -9.74 -13.73
C LEU A 243 7.23 -9.71 -14.19
N LEU A 244 6.51 -8.66 -13.82
CA LEU A 244 5.23 -8.34 -14.42
C LEU A 244 5.45 -7.30 -15.53
N GLY A 245 5.28 -7.69 -16.79
CA GLY A 245 5.53 -6.80 -17.93
C GLY A 245 4.67 -5.53 -17.92
N ALA A 246 5.08 -4.52 -18.69
CA ALA A 246 4.32 -3.28 -18.83
C ALA A 246 2.88 -3.55 -19.31
N ASN A 247 1.89 -2.87 -18.71
CA ASN A 247 0.46 -3.05 -18.95
C ASN A 247 -0.05 -4.50 -18.80
N ALA A 248 0.74 -5.40 -18.20
CA ALA A 248 0.28 -6.74 -17.86
C ALA A 248 -0.64 -6.70 -16.63
N GLY A 249 -1.24 -7.83 -16.31
CA GLY A 249 -1.99 -7.96 -15.07
C GLY A 249 -2.03 -9.38 -14.54
N ILE A 250 -2.13 -9.51 -13.22
CA ILE A 250 -2.31 -10.79 -12.56
C ILE A 250 -3.51 -10.76 -11.63
N GLY A 251 -4.30 -11.82 -11.72
CA GLY A 251 -5.38 -12.19 -10.82
C GLY A 251 -5.09 -13.44 -10.00
N ILE A 252 -3.83 -13.88 -9.98
CA ILE A 252 -3.29 -15.02 -9.25
C ILE A 252 -1.98 -14.59 -8.56
N SER A 253 -1.49 -15.39 -7.62
CA SER A 253 -0.13 -15.18 -7.10
C SER A 253 0.90 -15.69 -8.09
N LEU A 254 2.02 -14.99 -8.22
CA LEU A 254 3.21 -15.49 -8.88
C LEU A 254 4.18 -16.01 -7.82
N GLY A 255 4.75 -17.20 -8.04
CA GLY A 255 5.91 -17.64 -7.28
C GLY A 255 7.19 -16.91 -7.70
N ASP A 256 8.32 -17.54 -7.44
CA ASP A 256 9.64 -17.01 -7.77
C ASP A 256 9.99 -17.24 -9.23
N ASN A 257 10.81 -16.35 -9.80
CA ASN A 257 11.34 -16.46 -11.16
C ASN A 257 10.24 -16.54 -12.24
N CYS A 258 9.08 -15.95 -12.02
CA CYS A 258 7.98 -15.92 -12.98
C CYS A 258 8.04 -14.68 -13.87
N VAL A 259 7.51 -14.77 -15.09
CA VAL A 259 7.39 -13.64 -16.01
C VAL A 259 6.00 -13.63 -16.59
N VAL A 260 5.38 -12.46 -16.66
CA VAL A 260 4.16 -12.24 -17.44
C VAL A 260 4.49 -11.25 -18.55
N GLU A 261 4.22 -11.65 -19.79
CA GLU A 261 4.40 -10.80 -20.97
C GLU A 261 3.69 -9.44 -20.82
N ALA A 262 4.28 -8.40 -21.41
CA ALA A 262 3.65 -7.09 -21.50
C ALA A 262 2.26 -7.18 -22.18
N GLY A 263 1.27 -6.46 -21.63
CA GLY A 263 -0.10 -6.44 -22.15
C GLY A 263 -0.92 -7.72 -21.91
N LEU A 264 -0.36 -8.75 -21.25
CA LEU A 264 -1.09 -9.95 -20.89
C LEU A 264 -1.72 -9.82 -19.50
N TYR A 265 -3.03 -10.04 -19.41
CA TYR A 265 -3.72 -10.18 -18.13
C TYR A 265 -4.03 -11.66 -17.85
N VAL A 266 -3.44 -12.23 -16.80
CA VAL A 266 -3.68 -13.61 -16.34
C VAL A 266 -4.65 -13.58 -15.15
N THR A 267 -5.92 -13.91 -15.39
CA THR A 267 -6.93 -14.03 -14.33
C THR A 267 -6.96 -15.45 -13.77
N ALA A 268 -7.55 -15.64 -12.58
CA ALA A 268 -7.75 -16.97 -12.01
C ALA A 268 -8.54 -17.92 -12.93
N GLY A 269 -9.47 -17.38 -13.73
CA GLY A 269 -10.30 -18.14 -14.67
C GLY A 269 -9.71 -18.29 -16.08
N THR A 270 -8.60 -17.62 -16.39
CA THR A 270 -7.95 -17.70 -17.70
C THR A 270 -7.59 -19.14 -18.00
N LYS A 271 -7.95 -19.64 -19.20
CA LYS A 271 -7.53 -20.95 -19.70
C LYS A 271 -6.14 -20.83 -20.31
N ILE A 272 -5.23 -21.69 -19.85
CA ILE A 272 -3.80 -21.59 -20.15
C ILE A 272 -3.31 -22.95 -20.66
N GLU A 273 -2.71 -22.95 -21.84
CA GLU A 273 -1.99 -24.10 -22.38
C GLU A 273 -0.66 -24.26 -21.64
N VAL A 274 -0.41 -25.44 -21.08
CA VAL A 274 0.88 -25.78 -20.48
C VAL A 274 1.78 -26.26 -21.60
N PHE A 275 2.83 -25.48 -21.88
CA PHE A 275 3.72 -25.79 -22.99
C PHE A 275 4.59 -26.99 -22.66
N ASP A 276 4.39 -28.05 -23.43
CA ASP A 276 5.19 -29.27 -23.43
C ASP A 276 5.88 -29.39 -24.81
N ARG A 277 7.21 -29.49 -24.79
CA ARG A 277 8.01 -29.53 -26.02
C ARG A 277 7.80 -30.81 -26.81
N GLU A 278 7.59 -31.94 -26.14
CA GLU A 278 7.41 -33.24 -26.78
C GLU A 278 6.04 -33.34 -27.41
N LYS A 279 4.99 -32.91 -26.69
CA LYS A 279 3.62 -32.84 -27.24
C LYS A 279 3.55 -31.89 -28.43
N ALA A 280 4.14 -30.69 -28.30
CA ALA A 280 4.19 -29.73 -29.41
C ALA A 280 4.94 -30.28 -30.63
N ALA A 281 6.05 -31.00 -30.44
CA ALA A 281 6.81 -31.63 -31.53
C ALA A 281 6.07 -32.82 -32.17
N ALA A 282 5.28 -33.55 -31.37
CA ALA A 282 4.46 -34.67 -31.82
C ALA A 282 3.12 -34.23 -32.44
N GLY A 283 2.79 -32.93 -32.43
CA GLY A 283 1.49 -32.42 -32.90
C GLY A 283 0.33 -32.86 -32.01
N VAL A 284 0.59 -33.15 -30.73
CA VAL A 284 -0.39 -33.53 -29.72
C VAL A 284 -0.86 -32.28 -28.98
N ASP A 285 -2.15 -32.23 -28.66
CA ASP A 285 -2.75 -31.12 -27.92
C ASP A 285 -2.05 -30.91 -26.57
N LEU A 286 -1.80 -29.63 -26.25
CA LEU A 286 -1.25 -29.23 -24.96
C LEU A 286 -2.30 -29.36 -23.86
N ASP A 287 -1.85 -29.63 -22.64
CA ASP A 287 -2.75 -29.66 -21.49
C ASP A 287 -3.26 -28.25 -21.19
N VAL A 288 -4.54 -28.11 -20.85
CA VAL A 288 -5.16 -26.81 -20.53
C VAL A 288 -5.60 -26.77 -19.08
N VAL A 289 -5.05 -25.81 -18.33
CA VAL A 289 -5.38 -25.56 -16.92
C VAL A 289 -6.02 -24.18 -16.73
N LYS A 290 -6.59 -23.90 -15.56
CA LYS A 290 -7.00 -22.54 -15.19
C LYS A 290 -5.81 -21.79 -14.57
N GLY A 291 -5.81 -20.46 -14.67
CA GLY A 291 -4.80 -19.63 -14.00
C GLY A 291 -4.67 -19.91 -12.51
N ALA A 292 -5.79 -20.18 -11.83
CA ALA A 292 -5.81 -20.55 -10.41
C ALA A 292 -4.94 -21.80 -10.10
N ASP A 293 -4.86 -22.75 -11.02
CA ASP A 293 -4.10 -24.00 -10.84
C ASP A 293 -2.57 -23.76 -10.91
N LEU A 294 -2.16 -22.59 -11.44
CA LEU A 294 -0.77 -22.15 -11.55
C LEU A 294 -0.38 -21.11 -10.48
N SER A 295 -1.33 -20.70 -9.62
CA SER A 295 -1.09 -19.67 -8.61
C SER A 295 0.02 -20.09 -7.64
N GLY A 296 1.01 -19.21 -7.45
CA GLY A 296 2.14 -19.41 -6.53
C GLY A 296 3.22 -20.37 -7.04
N LYS A 297 3.07 -20.95 -8.23
CA LYS A 297 4.11 -21.78 -8.84
C LYS A 297 5.29 -20.91 -9.32
N ASN A 298 6.48 -21.51 -9.31
CA ASN A 298 7.74 -20.87 -9.66
C ASN A 298 8.12 -21.14 -11.13
N ASN A 299 9.03 -20.34 -11.68
CA ASN A 299 9.70 -20.57 -12.96
C ASN A 299 8.78 -20.61 -14.20
N ILE A 300 7.65 -19.88 -14.18
CA ILE A 300 6.69 -19.84 -15.30
C ILE A 300 6.81 -18.55 -16.10
N LEU A 301 6.85 -18.66 -17.43
CA LEU A 301 6.59 -17.58 -18.36
C LEU A 301 5.15 -17.68 -18.86
N PHE A 302 4.32 -16.71 -18.50
CA PHE A 302 3.00 -16.51 -19.08
C PHE A 302 3.11 -15.61 -20.32
N ILE A 303 2.69 -16.13 -21.47
CA ILE A 303 2.81 -15.45 -22.77
C ILE A 303 1.59 -15.72 -23.63
N ARG A 304 1.18 -14.75 -24.44
CA ARG A 304 0.17 -14.93 -25.48
C ARG A 304 0.87 -15.34 -26.78
N ASN A 305 0.49 -16.47 -27.35
CA ASN A 305 0.89 -16.83 -28.69
C ASN A 305 0.26 -15.83 -29.68
N SER A 306 1.09 -15.05 -30.37
CA SER A 306 0.61 -14.00 -31.27
C SER A 306 -0.02 -14.52 -32.57
N LEU A 307 0.21 -15.78 -32.93
CA LEU A 307 -0.38 -16.41 -34.11
C LEU A 307 -1.76 -17.00 -33.82
N THR A 308 -1.95 -17.60 -32.64
CA THR A 308 -3.18 -18.32 -32.28
C THR A 308 -4.07 -17.57 -31.28
N GLY A 309 -3.51 -16.59 -30.58
CA GLY A 309 -4.16 -15.92 -29.46
C GLY A 309 -4.18 -16.72 -28.15
N ALA A 310 -3.73 -17.97 -28.15
CA ALA A 310 -3.72 -18.82 -26.97
C ALA A 310 -2.77 -18.28 -25.90
N ILE A 311 -3.20 -18.32 -24.63
CA ILE A 311 -2.33 -17.98 -23.50
C ILE A 311 -1.61 -19.24 -23.05
N GLN A 312 -0.30 -19.16 -22.92
CA GLN A 312 0.57 -20.29 -22.65
C GLN A 312 1.38 -20.05 -21.38
N ALA A 313 1.58 -21.12 -20.61
CA ALA A 313 2.55 -21.20 -19.53
C ALA A 313 3.76 -22.01 -20.01
N ARG A 314 4.92 -21.37 -20.10
CA ARG A 314 6.18 -21.99 -20.55
C ARG A 314 7.18 -22.09 -19.39
N PRO A 315 7.91 -23.20 -19.24
CA PRO A 315 8.95 -23.30 -18.22
C PRO A 315 10.15 -22.38 -18.52
N ARG A 316 10.73 -21.73 -17.49
CA ARG A 316 11.91 -20.85 -17.62
C ARG A 316 13.25 -21.49 -17.26
N LYS A 317 13.27 -22.50 -16.38
CA LYS A 317 14.51 -23.21 -15.97
C LYS A 317 14.36 -24.73 -16.16
N SER A 318 13.47 -25.35 -15.40
CA SER A 318 13.02 -26.74 -15.53
C SER A 318 11.49 -26.76 -15.65
N GLY A 319 10.90 -27.89 -16.09
CA GLY A 319 9.47 -28.05 -16.37
C GLY A 319 8.52 -27.49 -15.31
N ILE A 320 7.26 -27.25 -15.70
CA ILE A 320 6.23 -26.76 -14.77
C ILE A 320 5.74 -27.95 -13.93
N GLU A 321 6.13 -28.01 -12.66
CA GLU A 321 5.58 -29.02 -11.73
C GLU A 321 4.11 -28.74 -11.47
N LEU A 322 3.22 -29.44 -12.19
CA LEU A 322 1.79 -29.48 -11.90
C LEU A 322 1.55 -30.45 -10.73
N ASN A 323 0.51 -30.19 -9.95
CA ASN A 323 0.19 -31.06 -8.82
C ASN A 323 -0.33 -32.41 -9.36
N ASP A 324 0.29 -33.54 -8.99
CA ASP A 324 -0.14 -34.89 -9.42
C ASP A 324 -1.60 -35.19 -9.09
N ALA A 325 -2.17 -34.52 -8.08
CA ALA A 325 -3.57 -34.62 -7.69
C ALA A 325 -4.56 -34.08 -8.76
N LEU A 326 -4.11 -33.25 -9.70
CA LEU A 326 -4.94 -32.73 -10.80
C LEU A 326 -5.00 -33.66 -12.01
N HIS A 327 -4.15 -34.69 -12.04
CA HIS A 327 -4.05 -35.67 -13.14
C HIS A 327 -4.66 -37.03 -12.81
N LYS A 328 -5.35 -37.16 -11.67
CA LYS A 328 -6.18 -38.32 -11.35
C LYS A 328 -7.63 -38.01 -11.67
N ASN A 329 -8.15 -38.67 -12.70
CA ASN A 329 -9.60 -38.82 -12.93
C ASN A 329 -10.24 -39.56 -11.76
#